data_AF-A0A8B6GZ91-F1
#
_entry.id   AF-A0A8B6GZ91-F1
#
_cell.length_a   1.000
_cell.length_b   1.000
_cell.length_c   1.000
_cell.angle_alpha   90.00
_cell.angle_beta   90.00
_cell.angle_gamma   90.00
#
_symmetry.space_group_name_H-M   'P 1'
#
loop_
_entity.id
_entity.type
_entity.pdbx_description
1 polymer ?
#
loop_
_entity_poly.entity_id
_entity_poly.type
_entity_poly.pdbx_seq_one_letter_code
_entity_poly.pdbx_strand_id
1 'polypeptide(L)'
;MWRVLTGRHNSVEFSCMEAGHTKFHPDWHFGLWKVKWRHYSAETLQEIAESVTDSSRNNHNIAQLVDDEDCPVKFFDWKLYLKQFFKQLPALTTYHHFWMIKESLGVVFDRKDCDNDEKQFRLLKKSCN
;
A
#
# COMPACT_ATOMS: atom_id res chain seq x y z
N MET A 1 6.51 3.33 -9.27
CA MET A 1 7.68 3.21 -10.18
C MET A 1 7.54 2.02 -11.12
N TRP A 2 7.58 0.77 -10.61
CA TRP A 2 7.51 -0.44 -11.46
C TRP A 2 6.33 -0.45 -12.44
N ARG A 3 5.14 -0.01 -12.02
CA ARG A 3 3.96 0.08 -12.89
C ARG A 3 4.11 1.12 -14.02
N VAL A 4 4.84 2.20 -13.79
CA VAL A 4 5.15 3.21 -14.82
C VAL A 4 6.22 2.68 -15.79
N LEU A 5 7.27 2.03 -15.25
CA LEU A 5 8.33 1.41 -16.04
C LEU A 5 7.82 0.27 -16.94
N THR A 6 6.84 -0.50 -16.47
CA THR A 6 6.22 -1.58 -17.25
C THR A 6 5.11 -1.10 -18.18
N GLY A 7 4.93 0.22 -18.34
CA GLY A 7 3.90 0.80 -19.19
C GLY A 7 2.46 0.53 -18.73
N ARG A 8 2.27 0.01 -17.51
CA ARG A 8 0.94 -0.26 -16.97
C ARG A 8 0.21 1.04 -16.66
N HIS A 9 0.92 2.10 -16.25
CA HIS A 9 0.39 3.43 -15.96
C HIS A 9 1.30 4.52 -16.56
N ASN A 10 0.73 5.65 -16.97
CA ASN A 10 1.50 6.80 -17.48
C ASN A 10 2.07 7.66 -16.35
N SER A 11 1.33 7.79 -15.25
CA SER A 11 1.77 8.47 -14.05
C SER A 11 1.24 7.74 -12.82
N VAL A 12 1.97 7.87 -11.71
CA VAL A 12 1.51 7.43 -10.39
C VAL A 12 1.91 8.50 -9.40
N GLU A 13 0.92 9.01 -8.68
CA GLU A 13 1.10 9.88 -7.52
C GLU A 13 0.84 9.06 -6.25
N PHE A 14 1.64 9.32 -5.23
CA PHE A 14 1.58 8.67 -3.94
C PHE A 14 1.79 9.73 -2.85
N SER A 15 0.78 9.90 -2.01
CA SER A 15 0.79 10.89 -0.94
C SER A 15 0.67 10.18 0.40
N CYS A 16 1.67 10.37 1.26
CA CYS A 16 1.67 9.91 2.64
C CYS A 16 0.91 10.91 3.51
N MET A 17 -0.02 10.43 4.33
CA MET A 17 -0.62 11.26 5.38
C MET A 17 0.40 11.57 6.47
N GLU A 18 0.32 12.78 7.03
CA GLU A 18 1.06 13.15 8.23
C GLU A 18 0.60 12.34 9.44
N ALA A 19 1.54 12.08 10.35
CA ALA A 19 1.25 11.38 11.59
C ALA A 19 0.25 12.19 12.44
N GLY A 20 -0.84 11.54 12.88
CA GLY A 20 -1.90 12.17 13.71
C GLY A 20 -3.25 12.31 13.02
N HIS A 21 -3.30 12.22 11.69
CA HIS A 21 -4.55 12.13 10.94
C HIS A 21 -5.06 10.67 10.90
N THR A 22 -5.82 10.26 11.92
CA THR A 22 -6.33 8.88 12.08
C THR A 22 -7.76 8.65 11.54
N LYS A 23 -8.30 9.59 10.76
CA LYS A 23 -9.65 9.49 10.19
C LYS A 23 -9.61 8.90 8.78
N PHE A 24 -9.11 7.68 8.63
CA PHE A 24 -9.12 6.97 7.35
C PHE A 24 -10.29 5.98 7.29
N HIS A 25 -10.93 5.86 6.12
CA HIS A 25 -12.11 5.01 5.93
C HIS A 25 -11.87 3.52 6.24
N PRO A 26 -10.73 2.91 5.88
CA PRO A 26 -10.35 1.57 6.32
C PRO A 26 -10.30 1.41 7.84
N ASP A 27 -9.79 2.40 8.59
CA ASP A 27 -9.70 2.31 10.05
C ASP A 27 -11.08 2.22 10.71
N TRP A 28 -12.07 2.92 10.14
CA TRP A 28 -13.47 2.81 10.54
C TRP A 28 -13.99 1.38 10.36
N HIS A 29 -13.73 0.75 9.21
CA HIS A 29 -14.19 -0.61 8.94
C HIS A 29 -13.51 -1.67 9.80
N PHE A 30 -12.22 -1.50 10.12
CA PHE A 30 -11.55 -2.31 11.14
C PHE A 30 -12.16 -2.09 12.53
N GLY A 31 -12.56 -0.86 12.85
CA GLY A 31 -13.30 -0.54 14.06
C GLY A 31 -14.61 -1.31 14.19
N LEU A 32 -15.40 -1.41 13.11
CA LEU A 32 -16.64 -2.18 13.08
C LEU A 32 -16.39 -3.66 13.42
N TRP A 33 -15.39 -4.28 12.79
CA TRP A 33 -15.03 -5.66 13.10
C TRP A 33 -14.57 -5.82 14.55
N LYS A 34 -13.70 -4.93 15.07
CA LYS A 34 -13.24 -4.97 16.48
C LYS A 34 -14.39 -4.91 17.48
N VAL A 35 -15.41 -4.09 17.22
CA VAL A 35 -16.60 -4.00 18.09
C VAL A 35 -17.32 -5.34 18.13
N LYS A 36 -17.52 -5.98 16.98
CA LYS A 36 -18.19 -7.28 16.88
C LYS A 36 -17.36 -8.41 17.48
N TRP A 37 -16.06 -8.44 17.18
CA TRP A 37 -15.11 -9.44 17.64
C TRP A 37 -15.02 -9.56 19.16
N ARG A 38 -15.15 -8.44 19.90
CA ARG A 38 -15.13 -8.44 21.38
C ARG A 38 -16.19 -9.34 22.04
N HIS A 39 -17.24 -9.68 21.31
CA HIS A 39 -18.34 -10.52 21.79
C HIS A 39 -18.48 -11.82 20.98
N TYR A 40 -17.52 -12.11 20.10
CA TYR A 40 -17.53 -13.28 19.23
C TYR A 40 -16.53 -14.32 19.74
N SER A 41 -16.92 -15.60 19.71
CA SER A 41 -16.02 -16.72 19.96
C SER A 41 -15.84 -17.46 18.64
N ALA A 42 -14.59 -17.70 18.24
CA ALA A 42 -14.27 -18.48 17.05
C ALA A 42 -13.21 -19.52 17.43
N GLU A 43 -13.47 -20.76 17.05
CA GLU A 43 -12.60 -21.92 17.18
C GLU A 43 -11.99 -22.33 15.82
N THR A 44 -12.52 -21.81 14.71
CA THR A 44 -12.03 -22.08 13.35
C THR A 44 -11.68 -20.83 12.55
N LEU A 45 -10.83 -20.97 11.53
CA LEU A 45 -10.53 -19.88 10.58
C LEU A 45 -11.77 -19.40 9.84
N GLN A 46 -12.69 -20.33 9.54
CA GLN A 46 -13.95 -20.03 8.87
C GLN A 46 -14.84 -19.13 9.73
N GLU A 47 -14.97 -19.41 11.03
CA GLU A 47 -15.73 -18.57 11.96
C GLU A 47 -15.12 -17.16 12.12
N ILE A 48 -13.79 -17.05 12.02
CA ILE A 48 -13.12 -15.74 11.97
C ILE A 48 -13.53 -15.00 10.70
N ALA A 49 -13.50 -15.65 9.53
CA ALA A 49 -13.89 -15.05 8.25
C ALA A 49 -15.37 -14.62 8.23
N GLU A 50 -16.25 -15.41 8.83
CA GLU A 50 -17.67 -15.08 9.03
C GLU A 50 -17.81 -13.84 9.92
N SER A 51 -17.08 -13.77 11.04
CA SER A 51 -17.10 -12.60 11.92
C SER A 51 -16.70 -11.30 11.21
N VAL A 52 -15.75 -11.38 10.27
CA VAL A 52 -15.28 -10.25 9.45
C VAL A 52 -16.36 -9.86 8.45
N THR A 53 -16.89 -10.81 7.68
CA THR A 53 -17.89 -10.56 6.64
C THR A 53 -19.16 -9.97 7.25
N ASP A 54 -19.64 -10.55 8.34
CA ASP A 54 -20.86 -10.12 9.02
C ASP A 54 -20.67 -8.82 9.85
N SER A 55 -19.46 -8.25 9.91
CA SER A 55 -19.21 -6.98 10.62
C SER A 55 -19.63 -5.75 9.80
N SER A 56 -19.84 -5.89 8.50
CA SER A 56 -20.19 -4.80 7.60
C SER A 56 -21.48 -5.09 6.84
N ARG A 57 -22.43 -4.15 6.88
CA ARG A 57 -23.74 -4.31 6.20
C ARG A 57 -23.67 -4.23 4.67
N ASN A 58 -22.58 -3.68 4.12
CA ASN A 58 -22.43 -3.39 2.70
C ASN A 58 -21.20 -4.08 2.08
N ASN A 59 -20.77 -5.23 2.62
CA ASN A 59 -19.59 -5.97 2.17
C ASN A 59 -18.30 -5.12 2.09
N HIS A 60 -18.14 -4.14 2.98
CA HIS A 60 -16.88 -3.38 3.06
C HIS A 60 -15.73 -4.20 3.66
N ASN A 61 -16.07 -5.18 4.52
CA ASN A 61 -15.12 -6.12 5.08
C ASN A 61 -15.32 -7.46 4.36
N ILE A 62 -14.30 -7.90 3.64
CA ILE A 62 -14.28 -9.17 2.92
C ILE A 62 -13.11 -9.95 3.48
N ALA A 63 -13.39 -11.12 4.07
CA ALA A 63 -12.34 -12.01 4.54
C ALA A 63 -11.69 -12.72 3.36
N GLN A 64 -10.35 -12.83 3.40
CA GLN A 64 -9.59 -13.69 2.51
C GLN A 64 -8.84 -14.69 3.37
N LEU A 65 -9.20 -15.97 3.23
CA LEU A 65 -8.53 -17.05 3.94
C LEU A 65 -7.18 -17.36 3.30
N VAL A 66 -6.22 -17.77 4.11
CA VAL A 66 -4.85 -18.10 3.66
C VAL A 66 -4.78 -19.46 2.98
N ASP A 67 -5.73 -20.34 3.30
CA ASP A 67 -5.92 -21.70 2.80
C ASP A 67 -7.01 -21.78 1.71
N ASP A 68 -7.46 -20.63 1.19
CA ASP A 68 -8.36 -20.57 0.04
C ASP A 68 -7.66 -21.09 -1.23
N GLU A 69 -8.14 -22.22 -1.76
CA GLU A 69 -7.59 -22.87 -2.95
C GLU A 69 -7.87 -22.06 -4.24
N ASP A 70 -9.01 -21.35 -4.30
CA ASP A 70 -9.41 -20.54 -5.44
C ASP A 70 -8.68 -19.20 -5.46
N CYS A 71 -8.45 -18.62 -4.28
CA CYS A 71 -7.79 -17.32 -4.10
C CYS A 71 -6.59 -17.38 -3.11
N PRO A 72 -5.51 -18.10 -3.46
CA PRO A 72 -4.38 -18.28 -2.56
C PRO A 72 -3.67 -16.95 -2.25
N VAL A 73 -3.50 -16.65 -0.96
CA VAL A 73 -2.76 -15.46 -0.51
C VAL A 73 -1.26 -15.67 -0.73
N LYS A 74 -0.71 -15.03 -1.76
CA LYS A 74 0.71 -15.11 -2.10
C LYS A 74 1.48 -13.95 -1.49
N PHE A 75 2.41 -14.29 -0.60
CA PHE A 75 3.38 -13.33 -0.08
C PHE A 75 4.63 -13.33 -0.97
N PHE A 76 4.97 -12.17 -1.51
CA PHE A 76 6.18 -11.97 -2.30
C PHE A 76 7.12 -11.02 -1.55
N ASP A 77 8.40 -11.39 -1.46
CA ASP A 77 9.43 -10.46 -0.99
C ASP A 77 9.81 -9.47 -2.11
N TRP A 78 8.91 -8.52 -2.33
CA TRP A 78 9.13 -7.43 -3.27
C TRP A 78 10.35 -6.59 -2.89
N LYS A 79 10.70 -6.50 -1.61
CA LYS A 79 11.86 -5.73 -1.17
C LYS A 79 13.14 -6.36 -1.70
N LEU A 80 13.33 -7.66 -1.50
CA LEU A 80 14.48 -8.39 -2.03
C LEU A 80 14.52 -8.35 -3.56
N TYR A 81 13.38 -8.65 -4.21
CA TYR A 81 13.29 -8.67 -5.66
C TYR A 81 13.60 -7.31 -6.30
N LEU A 82 13.07 -6.22 -5.73
CA LEU A 82 13.24 -4.87 -6.27
C LEU A 82 14.58 -4.23 -5.87
N LYS A 83 15.25 -4.73 -4.82
CA LYS A 83 16.55 -4.22 -4.34
C LYS A 83 17.61 -4.27 -5.43
N GLN A 84 17.54 -5.17 -6.39
CA GLN A 84 18.52 -5.23 -7.49
C GLN A 84 18.36 -4.07 -8.48
N PHE A 85 17.13 -3.60 -8.71
CA PHE A 85 16.82 -2.57 -9.71
C PHE A 85 16.83 -1.15 -9.13
N PHE A 86 16.44 -0.99 -7.87
CA PHE A 86 16.20 0.33 -7.27
C PHE A 86 17.15 0.64 -6.11
N LYS A 87 17.46 1.92 -5.95
CA LYS A 87 18.07 2.50 -4.75
C LYS A 87 16.99 2.73 -3.70
N GLN A 88 17.39 2.69 -2.44
CA GLN A 88 16.52 3.09 -1.33
C GLN A 88 16.33 4.61 -1.38
N LEU A 89 15.09 5.07 -1.29
CA LEU A 89 14.77 6.48 -1.17
C LEU A 89 15.05 6.94 0.27
N PRO A 90 15.99 7.88 0.50
CA PRO A 90 16.23 8.41 1.84
C PRO A 90 15.06 9.31 2.28
N ALA A 91 14.92 9.53 3.59
CA ALA A 91 14.01 10.52 4.17
C ALA A 91 12.51 10.37 3.77
N LEU A 92 12.04 9.14 3.60
CA LEU A 92 10.61 8.82 3.33
C LEU A 92 9.62 9.43 4.36
N THR A 93 10.06 9.69 5.58
CA THR A 93 9.23 10.31 6.63
C THR A 93 9.20 11.83 6.56
N THR A 94 10.13 12.45 5.82
CA THR A 94 10.25 13.91 5.71
C THR A 94 9.48 14.45 4.51
N TYR A 95 9.28 13.66 3.46
CA TYR A 95 8.53 14.05 2.27
C TYR A 95 7.18 13.34 2.25
N HIS A 96 6.13 14.08 1.87
CA HIS A 96 4.76 13.58 1.92
C HIS A 96 4.19 13.27 0.54
N HIS A 97 4.68 13.93 -0.51
CA HIS A 97 4.14 13.78 -1.86
C HIS A 97 5.21 13.26 -2.81
N PHE A 98 4.90 12.16 -3.48
CA PHE A 98 5.76 11.52 -4.46
C PHE A 98 5.01 11.31 -5.75
N TRP A 99 5.61 11.63 -6.88
CA TRP A 99 5.05 11.20 -8.16
C TRP A 99 6.12 10.76 -9.14
N MET A 100 5.66 9.98 -10.11
CA MET A 100 6.47 9.35 -11.13
C MET A 100 5.71 9.43 -12.43
N ILE A 101 6.40 9.82 -13.50
CA ILE A 101 5.81 10.00 -14.83
C ILE A 101 6.62 9.24 -15.88
N LYS A 102 5.97 8.92 -17.00
CA LYS A 102 6.54 8.15 -18.10
C LYS A 102 7.67 8.89 -18.81
N GLU A 103 7.64 10.21 -18.81
CA GLU A 103 8.61 11.08 -19.49
C GLU A 103 9.98 11.09 -18.80
N SER A 104 10.02 10.73 -17.51
CA SER A 104 11.23 10.71 -16.68
C SER A 104 11.35 9.39 -15.93
N LEU A 105 11.48 8.30 -16.69
CA LEU A 105 11.62 6.95 -16.16
C LEU A 105 12.79 6.83 -15.17
N GLY A 106 12.50 6.20 -14.03
CA GLY A 106 13.49 5.97 -12.98
C GLY A 106 13.79 7.17 -12.09
N VAL A 107 13.08 8.28 -12.27
CA VAL A 107 13.12 9.45 -11.39
C VAL A 107 11.83 9.50 -10.57
N VAL A 108 11.99 9.69 -9.27
CA VAL A 108 10.89 10.04 -8.37
C VAL A 108 11.02 11.53 -8.10
N PHE A 109 9.90 12.22 -8.18
CA PHE A 109 9.80 13.60 -7.73
C PHE A 109 9.21 13.60 -6.32
N ASP A 110 9.85 14.29 -5.41
CA ASP A 110 9.44 14.41 -4.02
C ASP A 110 9.17 15.87 -3.63
N ARG A 111 8.06 16.08 -2.93
CA ARG A 111 7.68 17.36 -2.30
C ARG A 111 7.40 17.14 -0.84
N LYS A 112 7.84 18.10 -0.02
CA LYS A 112 7.59 18.08 1.42
C LYS A 112 6.13 18.43 1.69
N ASP A 113 5.70 19.59 1.22
CA ASP A 113 4.34 20.12 1.34
C ASP A 113 3.86 20.60 -0.04
N CYS A 114 2.58 20.93 -0.18
CA CYS A 114 2.00 21.41 -1.45
C CYS A 114 2.73 22.63 -2.04
N ASP A 115 3.28 23.48 -1.17
CA ASP A 115 3.90 24.77 -1.53
C ASP A 115 5.43 24.70 -1.65
N ASN A 116 6.06 23.56 -1.35
CA ASN A 116 7.51 23.43 -1.27
C ASN A 116 8.15 23.06 -2.62
N ASP A 117 9.42 23.46 -2.78
CA ASP A 117 10.24 23.14 -3.96
C ASP A 117 10.36 21.63 -4.17
N GLU A 118 10.21 21.25 -5.44
CA GLU A 118 10.28 19.88 -5.92
C GLU A 118 11.73 19.39 -5.99
N LYS A 119 11.97 18.21 -5.43
CA LYS A 119 13.25 17.51 -5.55
C LYS A 119 13.11 16.30 -6.46
N GLN A 120 14.22 15.99 -7.13
CA GLN A 120 14.30 14.86 -8.03
C GLN A 120 15.28 13.83 -7.49
N PHE A 121 14.82 12.61 -7.33
CA PHE A 121 15.64 11.48 -6.91
C PHE A 121 15.68 10.40 -7.98
N ARG A 122 16.88 10.08 -8.48
CA ARG A 122 17.08 8.96 -9.41
C ARG A 122 17.10 7.63 -8.65
N LEU A 123 15.97 6.94 -8.70
CA LEU A 123 15.72 5.67 -8.01
C LEU A 123 16.31 4.47 -8.75
N LEU A 124 16.33 4.47 -10.09
CA LEU A 124 16.94 3.37 -10.85
C LEU A 124 18.46 3.30 -10.65
N LYS A 125 19.00 2.09 -10.48
CA LYS A 125 20.44 1.87 -10.50
C LYS A 125 20.95 1.99 -11.93
N LYS A 126 22.15 2.57 -12.09
CA LYS A 126 22.76 2.85 -13.41
C LYS A 126 23.08 1.59 -14.23
N SER A 127 23.12 0.42 -13.60
CA SER A 127 23.53 -0.85 -14.19
C SER A 127 22.34 -1.76 -14.55
N CYS A 128 21.35 -1.20 -15.27
CA CYS A 128 20.35 -2.00 -15.96
C CYS A 128 20.70 -1.96 -17.45
N ASN A 129 21.74 -2.71 -17.83
CA ASN A 129 21.98 -3.12 -19.21
C ASN A 129 21.21 -4.41 -19.47
#